data_AF-A0A9R0WWP9-F1
#
_entry.id   AF-A0A9R0WWP9-F1
#
_cell.length_a   1.000
_cell.length_b   1.000
_cell.length_c   1.000
_cell.angle_alpha   90.00
_cell.angle_beta   90.00
_cell.angle_gamma   90.00
#
_symmetry.space_group_name_H-M   'P 1'
#
loop_
_entity.id
_entity.type
_entity.pdbx_description
1 polymer ?
#
loop_
_entity_poly.entity_id
_entity_poly.type
_entity_poly.pdbx_seq_one_letter_code
_entity_poly.pdbx_strand_id
1 'polypeptide(L)'
;MALAALESCFRAVPPEAVAAVVDCVLASSPSASPSEFFRSLLDSFPKAQDGGHGHAAALSHAAALCHLLPRLGDDPRDALRALLWGVFLPLLRREDAQPSRLQQQATALMCDAVSSARSWDLLGATILPFCVRSCAAAMALPTTHQYDGDDSIVYRYHWDAAVAPDDGLSGEAGLLPLSRATALLASLLGDALKRRRETHEEGADASLDALVQNLTWDLSRLVLKMFDLGQEYRSCATRVLLQPMLTSLADVSCVTVEFGAVQLKLSRSGFLESIWNSCVSLFSLGRPERLDAYAILSLYFSVLKSGHQGAIPGADEVQNFDLRNVTEFWDELRRGLVDKDSSIRKQAFYVLKTSLSIFSFGNDGSQRCSGRSPAALPGQDKSNAAVTKKERWANKEAKSLGVEEIKQSDEQCSSGQDRWKVFLLLYEMLQEFGTHLVEAAWAHQVLLLFESTPQSDYLNHISYRAFHAQMESVEGIFNWMTVLWERGFTQDNPQVRCLVMQSFLDIEWERYKGYAQMVPRGFVLGPLIRGLNDVVHHKDFGVGGVYNSEAIKGAERFFSNYARKLTIR
;
A
#
# COMPACT_ATOMS: atom_id res chain seq x y z
N MET A 1 32.39 40.09 20.40
CA MET A 1 32.50 39.23 21.59
C MET A 1 31.24 38.38 21.81
N ALA A 2 30.02 38.91 21.62
CA ALA A 2 28.77 38.16 21.80
C ALA A 2 28.57 37.00 20.79
N LEU A 3 28.87 37.20 19.50
CA LEU A 3 28.64 36.18 18.45
C LEU A 3 29.46 34.89 18.67
N ALA A 4 30.78 35.01 18.88
CA ALA A 4 31.66 33.86 19.12
C ALA A 4 31.30 33.08 20.41
N ALA A 5 30.85 33.79 21.45
CA ALA A 5 30.36 33.15 22.67
C ALA A 5 29.04 32.40 22.41
N LEU A 6 28.15 32.98 21.61
CA LEU A 6 26.88 32.37 21.21
C LEU A 6 27.08 31.12 20.33
N GLU A 7 28.01 31.16 19.37
CA GLU A 7 28.38 30.00 18.55
C GLU A 7 28.94 28.86 19.41
N SER A 8 29.73 29.20 20.44
CA SER A 8 30.19 28.23 21.43
C SER A 8 29.03 27.67 22.27
N CYS A 9 28.03 28.48 22.60
CA CYS A 9 26.81 28.03 23.28
C CYS A 9 25.98 27.11 22.39
N PHE A 10 25.86 27.37 21.09
CA PHE A 10 25.11 26.52 20.16
C PHE A 10 25.68 25.11 20.04
N ARG A 11 26.97 24.91 20.33
CA ARG A 11 27.58 23.57 20.44
C ARG A 11 27.21 22.83 21.73
N ALA A 12 26.81 23.55 22.77
CA ALA A 12 26.57 23.01 24.11
C ALA A 12 25.07 22.92 24.48
N VAL A 13 24.20 23.62 23.74
CA VAL A 13 22.78 23.78 24.07
C VAL A 13 21.91 23.11 22.99
N PRO A 14 20.86 22.35 23.39
CA PRO A 14 19.94 21.73 22.44
C PRO A 14 19.08 22.80 21.73
N PRO A 15 18.60 22.54 20.49
CA PRO A 15 17.85 23.52 19.70
C PRO A 15 16.64 24.15 20.42
N GLU A 16 15.99 23.40 21.31
CA GLU A 16 14.81 23.85 22.06
C GLU A 16 15.13 24.98 23.06
N ALA A 17 16.37 25.05 23.55
CA ALA A 17 16.80 26.07 24.51
C ALA A 17 17.44 27.31 23.85
N VAL A 18 17.61 27.28 22.52
CA VAL A 18 18.26 28.36 21.75
C VAL A 18 17.49 29.67 21.80
N ALA A 19 16.16 29.63 21.72
CA ALA A 19 15.31 30.83 21.72
C ALA A 19 15.54 31.70 22.98
N ALA A 20 15.60 31.07 24.16
CA ALA A 20 15.84 31.76 25.43
C ALA A 20 17.24 32.41 25.47
N VAL A 21 18.26 31.72 24.94
CA VAL A 21 19.63 32.25 24.87
C VAL A 21 19.69 33.47 23.94
N VAL A 22 19.04 33.40 22.78
CA VAL A 22 18.94 34.52 21.83
C VAL A 22 18.24 35.72 22.47
N ASP A 23 17.15 35.48 23.20
CA ASP A 23 16.41 36.54 23.90
C ASP A 23 17.25 37.22 24.98
N CYS A 24 18.02 36.46 25.76
CA CYS A 24 18.93 37.01 26.74
C CYS A 24 20.03 37.88 26.10
N VAL A 25 20.55 37.49 24.94
CA VAL A 25 21.59 38.24 24.22
C VAL A 25 21.02 39.55 23.67
N LEU A 26 19.82 39.52 23.09
CA LEU A 26 19.11 40.71 22.60
C LEU A 26 18.78 41.66 23.75
N ALA A 27 18.30 41.16 24.89
CA ALA A 27 17.99 41.97 26.06
C ALA A 27 19.24 42.62 26.70
N SER A 28 20.39 41.95 26.63
CA SER A 28 21.65 42.44 27.19
C SER A 28 22.41 43.39 26.24
N SER A 29 21.98 43.51 24.99
CA SER A 29 22.66 44.28 23.94
C SER A 29 21.73 45.36 23.35
N PRO A 30 21.49 46.47 24.06
CA PRO A 30 20.49 47.48 23.69
C PRO A 30 20.77 48.22 22.37
N SER A 31 21.95 48.06 21.76
CA SER A 31 22.34 48.68 20.50
C SER A 31 22.31 47.74 19.29
N ALA A 32 22.02 46.45 19.46
CA ALA A 32 22.02 45.48 18.37
C ALA A 32 20.62 45.39 17.75
N SER A 33 20.47 45.78 16.49
CA SER A 33 19.20 45.56 15.79
C SER A 33 19.02 44.05 15.52
N PRO A 34 17.78 43.50 15.63
CA PRO A 34 17.52 42.09 15.30
C PRO A 34 17.94 41.71 13.87
N SER A 35 17.90 42.66 12.94
CA SER A 35 18.27 42.47 11.54
C SER A 35 19.78 42.41 11.30
N GLU A 36 20.58 43.26 11.96
CA GLU A 36 22.05 43.13 11.93
C GLU A 36 22.50 41.84 12.60
N PHE A 37 21.85 41.47 13.71
CA PHE A 37 22.14 40.24 14.42
C PHE A 37 21.81 39.00 13.57
N PHE A 38 20.66 39.00 12.89
CA PHE A 38 20.29 37.96 11.94
C PHE A 38 21.31 37.82 10.80
N ARG A 39 21.70 38.93 10.15
CA ARG A 39 22.71 38.90 9.08
C ARG A 39 24.05 38.37 9.58
N SER A 40 24.51 38.81 10.75
CA SER A 40 25.77 38.35 11.33
C SER A 40 25.75 36.85 11.66
N LEU A 41 24.61 36.30 12.09
CA LEU A 41 24.44 34.87 12.35
C LEU A 41 24.31 34.05 11.06
N LEU A 42 23.71 34.64 10.02
CA LEU A 42 23.60 34.02 8.71
C LEU A 42 24.99 33.88 8.05
N ASP A 43 25.79 34.94 8.11
CA ASP A 43 27.16 34.96 7.56
C ASP A 43 28.12 34.01 8.30
N SER A 44 27.86 33.78 9.60
CA SER A 44 28.66 32.87 10.42
C SER A 44 28.18 31.41 10.42
N PHE A 45 27.17 31.09 9.59
CA PHE A 45 26.66 29.73 9.50
C PHE A 45 27.78 28.74 9.14
N PRO A 46 27.96 27.65 9.90
CA PRO A 46 29.09 26.75 9.71
C PRO A 46 29.08 26.12 8.31
N LYS A 47 30.13 26.39 7.53
CA LYS A 47 30.34 25.73 6.23
C LYS A 47 30.75 24.27 6.45
N ALA A 48 30.37 23.38 5.54
CA ALA A 48 30.36 21.91 5.71
C ALA A 48 31.73 21.22 5.94
N GLN A 49 32.82 21.96 6.20
CA GLN A 49 34.17 21.40 6.35
C GLN A 49 34.59 21.08 7.81
N ASP A 50 33.80 21.46 8.83
CA ASP A 50 34.16 21.20 10.23
C ASP A 50 33.59 19.87 10.74
N GLY A 51 34.47 18.89 10.96
CA GLY A 51 34.13 17.51 11.27
C GLY A 51 33.32 17.25 12.55
N GLY A 52 32.61 16.11 12.55
CA GLY A 52 32.17 15.30 13.71
C GLY A 52 31.09 15.88 14.64
N HIS A 53 31.22 17.12 15.10
CA HIS A 53 30.35 17.74 16.12
C HIS A 53 29.58 18.98 15.61
N GLY A 54 29.69 19.31 14.31
CA GLY A 54 29.11 20.51 13.70
C GLY A 54 27.62 20.46 13.38
N HIS A 55 26.91 19.34 13.58
CA HIS A 55 25.50 19.17 13.15
C HIS A 55 24.48 19.70 14.16
N ALA A 56 24.61 19.33 15.44
CA ALA A 56 23.75 19.88 16.49
C ALA A 56 23.91 21.40 16.60
N ALA A 57 25.15 21.88 16.47
CA ALA A 57 25.43 23.31 16.42
C ALA A 57 24.74 23.97 15.22
N ALA A 58 24.81 23.40 14.03
CA ALA A 58 24.18 23.97 12.85
C ALA A 58 22.63 23.99 12.92
N LEU A 59 22.01 22.99 13.56
CA LEU A 59 20.58 23.02 13.88
C LEU A 59 20.25 24.11 14.91
N SER A 60 21.06 24.27 15.95
CA SER A 60 20.91 25.35 16.92
C SER A 60 21.08 26.73 16.26
N HIS A 61 21.98 26.87 15.27
CA HIS A 61 22.09 28.10 14.46
C HIS A 61 20.83 28.34 13.63
N ALA A 62 20.31 27.30 12.96
CA ALA A 62 19.07 27.42 12.19
C ALA A 62 17.89 27.79 13.09
N ALA A 63 17.76 27.18 14.27
CA ALA A 63 16.72 27.50 15.25
C ALA A 63 16.83 28.97 15.73
N ALA A 64 18.04 29.48 15.96
CA ALA A 64 18.26 30.88 16.32
C ALA A 64 17.79 31.83 15.22
N LEU A 65 18.14 31.54 13.97
CA LEU A 65 17.72 32.35 12.81
C LEU A 65 16.21 32.30 12.61
N CYS A 66 15.58 31.12 12.75
CA CYS A 66 14.12 30.98 12.70
C CYS A 66 13.43 31.80 13.80
N HIS A 67 13.98 31.83 15.02
CA HIS A 67 13.43 32.60 16.14
C HIS A 67 13.52 34.12 15.94
N LEU A 68 14.56 34.58 15.22
CA LEU A 68 14.73 36.00 14.88
C LEU A 68 13.84 36.45 13.73
N LEU A 69 13.44 35.54 12.83
CA LEU A 69 12.71 35.85 11.60
C LEU A 69 11.44 36.71 11.83
N PRO A 70 10.55 36.41 12.81
CA PRO A 70 9.35 37.23 13.07
C PRO A 70 9.67 38.64 13.59
N ARG A 71 10.90 38.90 14.04
CA ARG A 71 11.32 40.17 14.67
C ARG A 71 12.01 41.13 13.69
N LEU A 72 12.07 40.78 12.40
CA LEU A 72 12.79 41.53 11.38
C LEU A 72 12.01 42.72 10.78
N GLY A 73 10.74 42.91 11.14
CA GLY A 73 9.93 44.03 10.66
C GLY A 73 9.61 43.91 9.16
N ASP A 74 10.21 44.79 8.34
CA ASP A 74 9.67 45.19 7.02
C ASP A 74 10.03 44.29 5.81
N ASP A 75 10.84 43.24 5.96
CA ASP A 75 11.07 42.26 4.87
C ASP A 75 11.44 40.85 5.37
N PRO A 76 10.47 40.09 5.91
CA PRO A 76 10.70 38.70 6.32
C PRO A 76 10.93 37.78 5.12
N ARG A 77 10.56 38.18 3.90
CA ARG A 77 10.56 37.33 2.71
C ARG A 77 11.97 37.18 2.15
N ASP A 78 12.73 38.26 2.05
CA ASP A 78 14.13 38.21 1.62
C ASP A 78 15.02 37.49 2.66
N ALA A 79 14.77 37.74 3.95
CA ALA A 79 15.44 37.04 5.04
C ALA A 79 15.14 35.52 5.03
N LEU A 80 13.87 35.14 4.81
CA LEU A 80 13.48 33.73 4.67
C LEU A 80 14.11 33.10 3.42
N ARG A 81 14.15 33.81 2.29
CA ARG A 81 14.85 33.33 1.09
C ARG A 81 16.33 33.05 1.40
N ALA A 82 17.01 33.99 2.06
CA ALA A 82 18.40 33.82 2.46
C ALA A 82 18.61 32.66 3.45
N LEU A 83 17.64 32.43 4.35
CA LEU A 83 17.64 31.29 5.27
C LEU A 83 17.46 29.95 4.55
N LEU A 84 16.53 29.86 3.59
CA LEU A 84 16.30 28.65 2.80
C LEU A 84 17.55 28.26 2.01
N TRP A 85 18.21 29.24 1.36
CA TRP A 85 19.40 29.02 0.55
C TRP A 85 20.69 28.84 1.36
N GLY A 86 20.95 29.74 2.29
CA GLY A 86 22.23 29.82 3.00
C GLY A 86 22.35 28.84 4.17
N VAL A 87 21.23 28.33 4.68
CA VAL A 87 21.20 27.50 5.90
C VAL A 87 20.54 26.16 5.64
N PHE A 88 19.25 26.14 5.27
CA PHE A 88 18.52 24.88 5.16
C PHE A 88 19.03 23.99 4.02
N LEU A 89 19.28 24.56 2.84
CA LEU A 89 19.80 23.77 1.72
C LEU A 89 21.18 23.13 2.04
N PRO A 90 22.19 23.84 2.57
CA PRO A 90 23.43 23.23 3.06
C PRO A 90 23.23 22.20 4.16
N LEU A 91 22.33 22.45 5.13
CA LEU A 91 22.01 21.49 6.20
C LEU A 91 21.48 20.18 5.65
N LEU A 92 20.55 20.25 4.70
CA LEU A 92 19.93 19.09 4.08
C LEU A 92 20.92 18.27 3.24
N ARG A 93 22.00 18.90 2.74
CA ARG A 93 23.05 18.24 1.95
C ARG A 93 24.08 17.48 2.78
N ARG A 94 24.25 17.76 4.08
CA ARG A 94 25.35 17.16 4.85
C ARG A 94 25.23 15.65 4.96
N GLU A 95 26.33 14.92 4.73
CA GLU A 95 26.37 13.47 4.83
C GLU A 95 26.55 13.00 6.28
N ASP A 96 25.46 12.59 6.93
CA ASP A 96 25.49 12.02 8.28
C ASP A 96 25.41 10.48 8.32
N ALA A 97 26.06 9.90 9.33
CA ALA A 97 25.95 8.49 9.71
C ALA A 97 24.61 8.12 10.41
N GLN A 98 23.86 9.12 10.90
CA GLN A 98 22.50 8.97 11.47
C GLN A 98 21.51 9.89 10.73
N PRO A 99 21.09 9.52 9.50
CA PRO A 99 20.45 10.44 8.56
C PRO A 99 19.01 10.86 8.91
N SER A 100 18.26 10.14 9.76
CA SER A 100 16.80 10.36 9.86
C SER A 100 16.36 11.46 10.84
N ARG A 101 16.94 11.55 12.04
CA ARG A 101 16.39 12.44 13.10
C ARG A 101 16.73 13.91 12.90
N LEU A 102 17.97 14.21 12.51
CA LEU A 102 18.44 15.59 12.31
C LEU A 102 17.78 16.23 11.09
N GLN A 103 17.62 15.46 10.01
CA GLN A 103 16.91 15.88 8.80
C GLN A 103 15.44 16.16 9.09
N GLN A 104 14.78 15.34 9.91
CA GLN A 104 13.40 15.59 10.36
C GLN A 104 13.29 16.89 11.18
N GLN A 105 14.21 17.13 12.11
CA GLN A 105 14.25 18.38 12.90
C GLN A 105 14.50 19.61 12.01
N ALA A 106 15.43 19.53 11.06
CA ALA A 106 15.67 20.60 10.09
C ALA A 106 14.43 20.90 9.24
N THR A 107 13.76 19.84 8.76
CA THR A 107 12.54 19.97 7.95
C THR A 107 11.41 20.60 8.74
N ALA A 108 11.20 20.19 10.00
CA ALA A 108 10.19 20.76 10.87
C ALA A 108 10.44 22.25 11.13
N LEU A 109 11.68 22.62 11.49
CA LEU A 109 12.07 24.03 11.70
C LEU A 109 11.88 24.89 10.44
N MET A 110 12.19 24.32 9.28
CA MET A 110 11.98 25.00 7.99
C MET A 110 10.49 25.21 7.71
N CYS A 111 9.66 24.17 7.87
CA CYS A 111 8.21 24.26 7.68
C CYS A 111 7.57 25.27 8.66
N ASP A 112 8.02 25.33 9.92
CA ASP A 112 7.54 26.28 10.91
C ASP A 112 7.91 27.73 10.56
N ALA A 113 9.14 27.96 10.07
CA ALA A 113 9.58 29.27 9.62
C ALA A 113 8.78 29.76 8.39
N VAL A 114 8.58 28.87 7.40
CA VAL A 114 7.79 29.16 6.19
C VAL A 114 6.33 29.43 6.53
N SER A 115 5.75 28.61 7.43
CA SER A 115 4.37 28.78 7.90
C SER A 115 4.20 30.09 8.66
N SER A 116 5.14 30.44 9.54
CA SER A 116 5.11 31.70 10.30
C SER A 116 5.19 32.93 9.40
N ALA A 117 5.94 32.82 8.30
CA ALA A 117 6.06 33.88 7.30
C ALA A 117 4.97 33.84 6.20
N ARG A 118 4.04 32.88 6.23
CA ARG A 118 3.00 32.65 5.20
C ARG A 118 3.54 32.71 3.76
N SER A 119 4.72 32.13 3.53
CA SER A 119 5.48 32.27 2.28
C SER A 119 5.83 30.91 1.66
N TRP A 120 4.82 30.05 1.50
CA TRP A 120 4.98 28.70 0.95
C TRP A 120 5.45 28.69 -0.51
N ASP A 121 5.13 29.73 -1.25
CA ASP A 121 5.62 29.96 -2.60
C ASP A 121 7.16 30.02 -2.67
N LEU A 122 7.83 30.58 -1.65
CA LEU A 122 9.30 30.59 -1.58
C LEU A 122 9.88 29.19 -1.41
N LEU A 123 9.24 28.32 -0.64
CA LEU A 123 9.64 26.92 -0.52
C LEU A 123 9.51 26.21 -1.88
N GLY A 124 8.43 26.52 -2.61
CA GLY A 124 8.21 26.10 -3.99
C GLY A 124 9.23 26.64 -4.99
N ALA A 125 9.81 27.81 -4.76
CA ALA A 125 10.82 28.40 -5.64
C ALA A 125 12.27 28.00 -5.30
N THR A 126 12.50 27.28 -4.19
CA THR A 126 13.86 27.04 -3.67
C THR A 126 14.15 25.55 -3.41
N ILE A 127 13.66 25.00 -2.31
CA ILE A 127 13.98 23.64 -1.85
C ILE A 127 13.27 22.57 -2.69
N LEU A 128 12.00 22.78 -3.04
CA LEU A 128 11.24 21.78 -3.80
C LEU A 128 11.83 21.49 -5.19
N PRO A 129 12.15 22.50 -6.03
CA PRO A 129 12.79 22.26 -7.31
C PRO A 129 14.13 21.52 -7.19
N PHE A 130 14.91 21.80 -6.15
CA PHE A 130 16.18 21.11 -5.89
C PHE A 130 15.98 19.62 -5.58
N CYS A 131 14.97 19.29 -4.76
CA CYS A 131 14.64 17.91 -4.43
C CYS A 131 14.11 17.13 -5.66
N VAL A 132 13.19 17.74 -6.43
CA VAL A 132 12.65 17.13 -7.66
C VAL A 132 13.78 16.89 -8.68
N ARG A 133 14.68 17.86 -8.86
CA ARG A 133 15.86 17.70 -9.72
C ARG A 133 16.79 16.60 -9.24
N SER A 134 17.01 16.47 -7.93
CA SER A 134 17.85 15.39 -7.38
C SER A 134 17.27 14.02 -7.72
N CYS A 135 15.94 13.85 -7.62
CA CYS A 135 15.26 12.64 -8.06
C CYS A 135 15.36 12.41 -9.57
N ALA A 136 15.09 13.44 -10.38
CA ALA A 136 15.13 13.36 -11.83
C ALA A 136 16.54 12.99 -12.34
N ALA A 137 17.58 13.62 -11.81
CA ALA A 137 18.97 13.33 -12.13
C ALA A 137 19.38 11.91 -11.73
N ALA A 138 18.95 11.44 -10.54
CA ALA A 138 19.21 10.07 -10.11
C ALA A 138 18.59 9.04 -11.08
N MET A 139 17.46 9.38 -11.71
CA MET A 139 16.78 8.55 -12.70
C MET A 139 17.24 8.80 -14.15
N ALA A 140 18.25 9.66 -14.37
CA ALA A 140 18.69 10.12 -15.69
C ALA A 140 17.57 10.70 -16.57
N LEU A 141 16.56 11.33 -15.95
CA LEU A 141 15.47 11.99 -16.66
C LEU A 141 15.90 13.36 -17.20
N PRO A 142 15.33 13.81 -18.34
CA PRO A 142 15.59 15.13 -18.87
C PRO A 142 15.30 16.22 -17.85
N THR A 143 16.24 17.13 -17.65
CA THR A 143 16.13 18.25 -16.70
C THR A 143 15.81 19.59 -17.39
N THR A 144 15.59 19.60 -18.70
CA THR A 144 15.29 20.81 -19.50
C THR A 144 13.96 20.67 -20.23
N HIS A 145 13.19 21.77 -20.30
CA HIS A 145 11.94 21.85 -21.06
C HIS A 145 12.20 21.61 -22.56
N GLN A 146 11.90 20.40 -23.02
CA GLN A 146 11.31 20.21 -24.34
C GLN A 146 10.02 19.43 -24.11
N TYR A 147 8.89 20.12 -24.29
CA TYR A 147 7.58 19.47 -24.35
C TYR A 147 7.56 18.66 -25.65
N ASP A 148 7.89 17.38 -25.56
CA ASP A 148 7.92 16.45 -26.72
C ASP A 148 6.57 15.72 -26.91
N GLY A 149 5.49 16.26 -26.35
CA GLY A 149 4.15 15.64 -26.39
C GLY A 149 3.96 14.44 -25.45
N ASP A 150 5.00 14.00 -24.74
CA ASP A 150 4.88 13.03 -23.65
C ASP A 150 4.61 13.76 -22.32
N ASP A 151 3.33 13.79 -21.90
CA ASP A 151 2.86 14.40 -20.66
C ASP A 151 3.48 13.79 -19.38
N SER A 152 4.25 12.70 -19.50
CA SER A 152 4.77 11.93 -18.37
C SER A 152 6.00 12.52 -17.68
N ILE A 153 6.65 13.56 -18.24
CA ILE A 153 7.91 14.15 -17.72
C ILE A 153 7.75 15.64 -17.37
N VAL A 154 6.52 16.16 -17.30
CA VAL A 154 6.29 17.59 -17.02
C VAL A 154 6.17 17.85 -15.52
N TYR A 155 7.20 18.47 -14.93
CA TYR A 155 7.23 18.89 -13.53
C TYR A 155 6.93 20.39 -13.38
N ARG A 156 6.18 20.78 -12.34
CA ARG A 156 5.87 22.16 -11.97
C ARG A 156 7.05 22.84 -11.28
N TYR A 157 7.67 22.15 -10.32
CA TYR A 157 8.84 22.65 -9.62
C TYR A 157 10.09 22.27 -10.41
N HIS A 158 10.30 23.01 -11.50
CA HIS A 158 11.52 23.00 -12.28
C HIS A 158 12.54 24.02 -11.73
N TRP A 159 13.82 23.75 -11.95
CA TRP A 159 14.90 24.67 -11.62
C TRP A 159 15.25 25.55 -12.81
N ASP A 160 14.77 26.79 -12.82
CA ASP A 160 15.38 27.80 -13.69
C ASP A 160 16.77 28.12 -13.14
N ALA A 161 17.80 27.76 -13.92
CA ALA A 161 19.21 28.03 -13.60
C ALA A 161 19.48 29.53 -13.34
N ALA A 162 18.57 30.41 -13.76
CA ALA A 162 18.67 31.86 -13.61
C ALA A 162 18.39 32.38 -12.17
N VAL A 163 17.83 31.57 -11.26
CA VAL A 163 17.38 32.05 -9.93
C VAL A 163 18.36 31.68 -8.79
N ALA A 164 19.37 30.86 -9.06
CA ALA A 164 20.40 30.59 -8.06
C ALA A 164 21.35 31.81 -7.95
N PRO A 165 21.66 32.30 -6.73
CA PRO A 165 22.80 33.19 -6.57
C PRO A 165 24.06 32.52 -7.12
N ASP A 166 24.91 33.31 -7.77
CA ASP A 166 26.12 32.95 -8.51
C ASP A 166 27.25 32.37 -7.61
N ASP A 167 26.90 31.43 -6.73
CA ASP A 167 27.85 30.54 -6.10
C ASP A 167 28.13 29.42 -7.12
N GLY A 168 29.38 29.25 -7.52
CA GLY A 168 29.88 28.34 -8.58
C GLY A 168 29.64 26.83 -8.36
N LEU A 169 28.42 26.46 -7.95
CA LEU A 169 27.87 25.13 -7.67
C LEU A 169 27.10 24.57 -8.87
N SER A 170 27.37 25.07 -10.08
CA SER A 170 26.71 24.66 -11.34
C SER A 170 27.09 23.25 -11.84
N GLY A 171 27.44 22.32 -10.93
CA GLY A 171 27.74 20.93 -11.25
C GLY A 171 26.84 19.95 -10.50
N GLU A 172 26.65 18.76 -11.05
CA GLU A 172 25.97 17.60 -10.43
C GLU A 172 26.53 17.24 -9.03
N ALA A 173 27.70 17.76 -8.66
CA ALA A 173 28.43 17.57 -7.41
C ALA A 173 27.72 18.09 -6.12
N GLY A 174 26.46 18.51 -6.20
CA GLY A 174 25.70 19.03 -5.06
C GLY A 174 24.28 18.47 -4.91
N LEU A 175 23.87 17.45 -5.66
CA LEU A 175 22.52 16.87 -5.59
C LEU A 175 22.37 15.93 -4.37
N LEU A 176 21.12 15.75 -3.93
CA LEU A 176 20.82 14.82 -2.84
C LEU A 176 20.77 13.38 -3.35
N PRO A 177 21.21 12.40 -2.55
CA PRO A 177 20.89 10.99 -2.79
C PRO A 177 19.38 10.79 -2.92
N LEU A 178 18.95 9.90 -3.83
CA LEU A 178 17.54 9.64 -4.13
C LEU A 178 16.71 9.43 -2.86
N SER A 179 17.17 8.58 -1.95
CA SER A 179 16.48 8.25 -0.69
C SER A 179 16.22 9.47 0.19
N ARG A 180 17.15 10.43 0.23
CA ARG A 180 17.01 11.68 0.99
C ARG A 180 16.08 12.66 0.29
N ALA A 181 16.23 12.82 -1.03
CA ALA A 181 15.37 13.69 -1.82
C ALA A 181 13.90 13.26 -1.72
N THR A 182 13.62 11.96 -1.87
CA THR A 182 12.25 11.43 -1.73
C THR A 182 11.72 11.51 -0.31
N ALA A 183 12.58 11.29 0.71
CA ALA A 183 12.16 11.42 2.10
C ALA A 183 11.77 12.87 2.43
N LEU A 184 12.54 13.86 1.94
CA LEU A 184 12.19 15.27 2.09
C LEU A 184 10.89 15.62 1.39
N LEU A 185 10.72 15.20 0.13
CA LEU A 185 9.48 15.47 -0.61
C LEU A 185 8.25 14.86 0.10
N ALA A 186 8.38 13.64 0.62
CA ALA A 186 7.34 13.00 1.43
C ALA A 186 7.04 13.77 2.71
N SER A 187 8.06 14.17 3.47
CA SER A 187 7.91 14.95 4.70
C SER A 187 7.26 16.32 4.43
N LEU A 188 7.71 17.03 3.39
CA LEU A 188 7.17 18.34 3.02
C LEU A 188 5.70 18.26 2.62
N LEU A 189 5.32 17.25 1.83
CA LEU A 189 3.91 17.04 1.48
C LEU A 189 3.07 16.71 2.72
N GLY A 190 3.55 15.81 3.59
CA GLY A 190 2.85 15.45 4.83
C GLY A 190 2.64 16.63 5.77
N ASP A 191 3.68 17.45 5.95
CA ASP A 191 3.67 18.64 6.79
C ASP A 191 2.78 19.76 6.24
N ALA A 192 2.79 19.96 4.91
CA ALA A 192 1.91 20.91 4.24
C ALA A 192 0.43 20.49 4.36
N LEU A 193 0.13 19.20 4.16
CA LEU A 193 -1.22 18.65 4.34
C LEU A 193 -1.73 18.75 5.78
N LYS A 194 -0.85 18.54 6.77
CA LYS A 194 -1.20 18.69 8.18
C LYS A 194 -1.59 20.13 8.48
N ARG A 195 -0.74 21.10 8.11
CA ARG A 195 -0.99 22.53 8.35
C ARG A 195 -2.21 23.04 7.58
N ARG A 196 -2.41 22.58 6.35
CA ARG A 196 -3.60 22.89 5.56
C ARG A 196 -4.89 22.52 6.30
N ARG A 197 -4.92 21.34 6.93
CA ARG A 197 -6.06 20.87 7.74
C ARG A 197 -6.25 21.70 9.01
N GLU A 198 -5.19 22.17 9.63
CA GLU A 198 -5.23 23.04 10.81
C GLU A 198 -5.69 24.47 10.45
N THR A 199 -5.29 25.01 9.29
CA THR A 199 -5.63 26.37 8.83
C THR A 199 -7.06 26.54 8.32
N HIS A 200 -7.81 25.44 8.11
CA HIS A 200 -9.21 25.52 7.65
C HIS A 200 -10.14 26.28 8.63
N GLU A 201 -9.70 26.53 9.87
CA GLU A 201 -10.43 27.34 10.85
C GLU A 201 -10.08 28.85 10.86
N GLU A 202 -8.96 29.29 10.27
CA GLU A 202 -8.45 30.68 10.37
C GLU A 202 -8.28 31.43 9.03
N GLY A 203 -8.83 30.90 7.94
CA GLY A 203 -8.79 31.50 6.60
C GLY A 203 -7.76 30.85 5.69
N ALA A 204 -8.14 30.63 4.42
CA ALA A 204 -7.35 29.84 3.47
C ALA A 204 -6.05 30.56 3.04
N ASP A 205 -4.90 29.89 3.23
CA ASP A 205 -3.62 30.32 2.68
C ASP A 205 -3.47 29.82 1.24
N ALA A 206 -3.74 30.70 0.28
CA ALA A 206 -3.66 30.39 -1.14
C ALA A 206 -2.27 29.90 -1.59
N SER A 207 -1.19 30.33 -0.91
CA SER A 207 0.18 29.90 -1.23
C SER A 207 0.41 28.43 -0.82
N LEU A 208 -0.14 28.04 0.33
CA LEU A 208 -0.09 26.66 0.83
C LEU A 208 -0.94 25.72 -0.05
N ASP A 209 -2.14 26.16 -0.44
CA ASP A 209 -3.00 25.38 -1.34
C ASP A 209 -2.34 25.14 -2.70
N ALA A 210 -1.74 26.18 -3.31
CA ALA A 210 -1.00 26.06 -4.55
C ALA A 210 0.23 25.15 -4.40
N LEU A 211 0.94 25.23 -3.26
CA LEU A 211 2.08 24.38 -2.97
C LEU A 211 1.69 22.90 -2.97
N VAL A 212 0.65 22.56 -2.19
CA VAL A 212 0.14 21.19 -2.08
C VAL A 212 -0.23 20.66 -3.45
N GLN A 213 -1.06 21.39 -4.21
CA GLN A 213 -1.50 20.96 -5.55
C GLN A 213 -0.31 20.66 -6.48
N ASN A 214 0.64 21.58 -6.58
CA ASN A 214 1.81 21.42 -7.45
C ASN A 214 2.71 20.26 -6.99
N LEU A 215 2.90 20.09 -5.68
CA LEU A 215 3.74 19.02 -5.13
C LEU A 215 3.09 17.65 -5.32
N THR A 216 1.76 17.56 -5.15
CA THR A 216 0.98 16.35 -5.48
C THR A 216 1.15 15.99 -6.95
N TRP A 217 1.10 16.96 -7.86
CA TRP A 217 1.34 16.72 -9.28
C TRP A 217 2.73 16.14 -9.53
N ASP A 218 3.79 16.82 -9.07
CA ASP A 218 5.17 16.40 -9.33
C ASP A 218 5.47 15.01 -8.75
N LEU A 219 5.05 14.76 -7.51
CA LEU A 219 5.25 13.47 -6.87
C LEU A 219 4.45 12.36 -7.54
N SER A 220 3.26 12.62 -8.08
CA SER A 220 2.51 11.63 -8.86
C SER A 220 3.29 11.18 -10.10
N ARG A 221 3.94 12.12 -10.80
CA ARG A 221 4.75 11.85 -11.98
C ARG A 221 6.03 11.11 -11.61
N LEU A 222 6.71 11.55 -10.54
CA LEU A 222 7.89 10.86 -10.01
C LEU A 222 7.59 9.41 -9.63
N VAL A 223 6.51 9.16 -8.87
CA VAL A 223 6.12 7.81 -8.43
C VAL A 223 5.86 6.89 -9.62
N LEU A 224 5.08 7.35 -10.61
CA LEU A 224 4.79 6.55 -11.80
C LEU A 224 6.06 6.21 -12.58
N LYS A 225 6.94 7.19 -12.81
CA LYS A 225 8.23 6.93 -13.47
C LYS A 225 9.13 5.98 -12.67
N MET A 226 9.15 6.09 -11.35
CA MET A 226 9.93 5.19 -10.51
C MET A 226 9.41 3.74 -10.57
N PHE A 227 8.12 3.51 -10.84
CA PHE A 227 7.57 2.16 -11.06
C PHE A 227 8.05 1.51 -12.35
N ASP A 228 8.34 2.31 -13.38
CA ASP A 228 8.86 1.83 -14.67
C ASP A 228 10.36 1.48 -14.62
N LEU A 229 11.06 1.84 -13.54
CA LEU A 229 12.50 1.68 -13.38
C LEU A 229 12.87 0.44 -12.54
N GLY A 230 14.17 0.33 -12.19
CA GLY A 230 14.71 -0.77 -11.41
C GLY A 230 14.20 -0.85 -9.96
N GLN A 231 14.44 -1.99 -9.32
CA GLN A 231 13.92 -2.32 -7.98
C GLN A 231 14.20 -1.26 -6.90
N GLU A 232 15.36 -0.61 -6.92
CA GLU A 232 15.71 0.44 -5.96
C GLU A 232 14.75 1.64 -6.03
N TYR A 233 14.42 2.07 -7.25
CA TYR A 233 13.45 3.15 -7.51
C TYR A 233 12.05 2.71 -7.12
N ARG A 234 11.62 1.51 -7.52
CA ARG A 234 10.30 0.97 -7.14
C ARG A 234 10.13 0.91 -5.64
N SER A 235 11.14 0.38 -4.92
CA SER A 235 11.13 0.29 -3.46
C SER A 235 11.01 1.67 -2.81
N CYS A 236 11.75 2.66 -3.33
CA CYS A 236 11.73 4.02 -2.84
C CYS A 236 10.35 4.69 -3.06
N ALA A 237 9.76 4.54 -4.25
CA ALA A 237 8.44 5.06 -4.56
C ALA A 237 7.36 4.43 -3.67
N THR A 238 7.34 3.09 -3.57
CA THR A 238 6.35 2.37 -2.77
C THR A 238 6.48 2.68 -1.28
N ARG A 239 7.69 2.67 -0.71
CA ARG A 239 7.87 2.79 0.75
C ARG A 239 7.84 4.24 1.26
N VAL A 240 8.23 5.21 0.43
CA VAL A 240 8.44 6.59 0.89
C VAL A 240 7.38 7.54 0.35
N LEU A 241 7.08 7.47 -0.95
CA LEU A 241 6.26 8.49 -1.63
C LEU A 241 4.79 8.12 -1.75
N LEU A 242 4.47 6.85 -1.97
CA LEU A 242 3.13 6.41 -2.35
C LEU A 242 2.07 6.72 -1.28
N GLN A 243 2.37 6.50 0.01
CA GLN A 243 1.41 6.79 1.08
C GLN A 243 1.10 8.30 1.22
N PRO A 244 2.10 9.21 1.39
CA PRO A 244 1.85 10.65 1.39
C PRO A 244 1.07 11.12 0.16
N MET A 245 1.38 10.56 -1.01
CA MET A 245 0.68 10.86 -2.25
C MET A 245 -0.80 10.48 -2.25
N LEU A 246 -1.11 9.25 -1.83
CA LEU A 246 -2.49 8.79 -1.72
C LEU A 246 -3.27 9.58 -0.67
N THR A 247 -2.64 9.96 0.44
CA THR A 247 -3.25 10.85 1.44
C THR A 247 -3.54 12.23 0.84
N SER A 248 -2.60 12.79 0.08
CA SER A 248 -2.80 14.07 -0.59
C SER A 248 -3.96 14.06 -1.57
N LEU A 249 -4.13 12.99 -2.35
CA LEU A 249 -5.23 12.84 -3.31
C LEU A 249 -6.57 12.51 -2.65
N ALA A 250 -6.56 12.10 -1.38
CA ALA A 250 -7.77 12.01 -0.58
C ALA A 250 -8.20 13.42 -0.10
N ASP A 251 -7.25 14.28 0.28
CA ASP A 251 -7.49 15.66 0.73
C ASP A 251 -7.71 16.65 -0.44
N VAL A 252 -7.17 16.35 -1.63
CA VAL A 252 -7.30 17.14 -2.86
C VAL A 252 -7.88 16.23 -3.94
N SER A 253 -9.19 16.34 -4.19
CA SER A 253 -9.92 15.45 -5.11
C SER A 253 -9.41 15.52 -6.56
N CYS A 254 -8.91 16.69 -6.96
CA CYS A 254 -8.34 16.93 -8.26
C CYS A 254 -7.29 18.04 -8.24
N VAL A 255 -6.21 17.85 -8.98
CA VAL A 255 -5.16 18.84 -9.22
C VAL A 255 -5.19 19.23 -10.70
N THR A 256 -5.11 20.53 -10.97
CA THR A 256 -5.03 21.05 -12.34
C THR A 256 -3.78 21.90 -12.46
N VAL A 257 -2.98 21.64 -13.50
CA VAL A 257 -1.70 22.31 -13.73
C VAL A 257 -1.65 22.87 -15.14
N GLU A 258 -1.33 24.16 -15.26
CA GLU A 258 -1.25 24.87 -16.53
C GLU A 258 0.19 25.05 -16.98
N PHE A 259 0.52 24.58 -18.20
CA PHE A 259 1.82 24.73 -18.85
C PHE A 259 1.63 25.48 -20.17
N GLY A 260 1.87 26.79 -20.15
CA GLY A 260 1.58 27.65 -21.30
C GLY A 260 0.09 27.61 -21.65
N ALA A 261 -0.25 27.11 -22.84
CA ALA A 261 -1.65 26.96 -23.29
C ALA A 261 -2.27 25.60 -22.95
N VAL A 262 -1.49 24.65 -22.40
CA VAL A 262 -1.95 23.28 -22.10
C VAL A 262 -2.37 23.19 -20.64
N GLN A 263 -3.57 22.69 -20.38
CA GLN A 263 -4.07 22.42 -19.05
C GLN A 263 -4.14 20.92 -18.83
N LEU A 264 -3.37 20.42 -17.85
CA LEU A 264 -3.35 19.00 -17.48
C LEU A 264 -4.06 18.78 -16.15
N LYS A 265 -4.76 17.64 -16.04
CA LYS A 265 -5.60 17.31 -14.89
C LYS A 265 -5.18 15.98 -14.29
N LEU A 266 -4.96 15.96 -12.98
CA LEU A 266 -4.73 14.76 -12.18
C LEU A 266 -5.92 14.59 -11.23
N SER A 267 -6.77 13.60 -11.52
CA SER A 267 -7.80 13.17 -10.58
C SER A 267 -7.30 11.99 -9.76
N ARG A 268 -7.91 11.78 -8.58
CA ARG A 268 -7.71 10.55 -7.80
C ARG A 268 -7.95 9.30 -8.67
N SER A 269 -9.06 9.25 -9.40
CA SER A 269 -9.38 8.10 -10.27
C SER A 269 -8.32 7.82 -11.35
N GLY A 270 -7.86 8.85 -12.07
CA GLY A 270 -6.86 8.69 -13.12
C GLY A 270 -5.48 8.29 -12.57
N PHE A 271 -5.12 8.73 -11.37
CA PHE A 271 -3.90 8.27 -10.71
C PHE A 271 -4.00 6.79 -10.32
N LEU A 272 -5.14 6.35 -9.80
CA LEU A 272 -5.35 4.94 -9.44
C LEU A 272 -5.32 4.02 -10.66
N GLU A 273 -5.89 4.46 -11.78
CA GLU A 273 -5.78 3.77 -13.06
C GLU A 273 -4.32 3.67 -13.53
N SER A 274 -3.54 4.74 -13.37
CA SER A 274 -2.11 4.73 -13.70
C SER A 274 -1.28 3.78 -12.82
N ILE A 275 -1.60 3.70 -11.51
CA ILE A 275 -1.00 2.70 -10.61
C ILE A 275 -1.33 1.28 -11.10
N TRP A 276 -2.59 1.04 -11.46
CA TRP A 276 -3.01 -0.27 -11.97
C TRP A 276 -2.23 -0.66 -13.22
N ASN A 277 -2.12 0.25 -14.19
CA ASN A 277 -1.38 0.02 -15.43
C ASN A 277 0.11 -0.27 -15.17
N SER A 278 0.70 0.38 -14.17
CA SER A 278 2.06 0.09 -13.70
C SER A 278 2.16 -1.33 -13.12
N CYS A 279 1.21 -1.73 -12.27
CA CYS A 279 1.15 -3.09 -11.71
C CYS A 279 0.96 -4.16 -12.79
N VAL A 280 0.09 -3.93 -13.79
CA VAL A 280 -0.11 -4.85 -14.93
C VAL A 280 1.20 -5.06 -15.69
N SER A 281 1.94 -3.97 -15.95
CA SER A 281 3.25 -4.05 -16.59
C SER A 281 4.23 -4.88 -15.74
N LEU A 282 4.31 -4.61 -14.44
CA LEU A 282 5.17 -5.36 -13.52
C LEU A 282 4.79 -6.85 -13.43
N PHE A 283 3.51 -7.19 -13.47
CA PHE A 283 3.08 -8.58 -13.42
C PHE A 283 3.62 -9.42 -14.59
N SER A 284 3.90 -8.78 -15.73
CA SER A 284 4.42 -9.42 -16.94
C SER A 284 5.94 -9.64 -16.97
N LEU A 285 6.70 -8.99 -16.09
CA LEU A 285 8.17 -8.89 -16.20
C LEU A 285 8.95 -9.98 -15.45
N GLY A 286 8.40 -10.54 -14.36
CA GLY A 286 9.11 -11.55 -13.57
C GLY A 286 8.63 -11.67 -12.13
N ARG A 287 9.18 -12.64 -11.38
CA ARG A 287 8.84 -12.85 -9.97
C ARG A 287 9.15 -11.64 -9.06
N PRO A 288 10.33 -10.99 -9.12
CA PRO A 288 10.59 -9.84 -8.25
C PRO A 288 9.66 -8.66 -8.59
N GLU A 289 9.37 -8.41 -9.86
CA GLU A 289 8.43 -7.38 -10.31
C GLU A 289 7.00 -7.68 -9.85
N ARG A 290 6.57 -8.95 -9.90
CA ARG A 290 5.26 -9.37 -9.36
C ARG A 290 5.16 -9.09 -7.87
N LEU A 291 6.23 -9.35 -7.10
CA LEU A 291 6.26 -9.04 -5.67
C LEU A 291 6.16 -7.52 -5.42
N ASP A 292 6.88 -6.72 -6.22
CA ASP A 292 6.79 -5.25 -6.17
C ASP A 292 5.36 -4.77 -6.49
N ALA A 293 4.71 -5.34 -7.50
CA ALA A 293 3.32 -5.02 -7.86
C ALA A 293 2.34 -5.31 -6.71
N TYR A 294 2.44 -6.47 -6.05
CA TYR A 294 1.61 -6.74 -4.87
C TYR A 294 1.96 -5.84 -3.68
N ALA A 295 3.21 -5.40 -3.52
CA ALA A 295 3.60 -4.44 -2.49
C ALA A 295 3.00 -3.03 -2.75
N ILE A 296 2.89 -2.63 -4.02
CA ILE A 296 2.20 -1.40 -4.41
C ILE A 296 0.70 -1.51 -4.10
N LEU A 297 0.07 -2.61 -4.53
CA LEU A 297 -1.37 -2.85 -4.29
C LEU A 297 -1.70 -2.97 -2.80
N SER A 298 -0.83 -3.60 -2.00
CA SER A 298 -1.05 -3.74 -0.57
C SER A 298 -1.09 -2.37 0.11
N LEU A 299 -0.11 -1.50 -0.17
CA LEU A 299 -0.10 -0.15 0.38
C LEU A 299 -1.32 0.66 -0.09
N TYR A 300 -1.67 0.56 -1.37
CA TYR A 300 -2.86 1.22 -1.93
C TYR A 300 -4.13 0.85 -1.16
N PHE A 301 -4.40 -0.45 -0.97
CA PHE A 301 -5.60 -0.89 -0.25
C PHE A 301 -5.52 -0.58 1.26
N SER A 302 -4.33 -0.59 1.88
CA SER A 302 -4.16 -0.17 3.26
C SER A 302 -4.51 1.30 3.47
N VAL A 303 -4.07 2.19 2.56
CA VAL A 303 -4.39 3.63 2.64
C VAL A 303 -5.87 3.89 2.34
N LEU A 304 -6.47 3.15 1.40
CA LEU A 304 -7.92 3.21 1.19
C LEU A 304 -8.69 2.83 2.45
N LYS A 305 -8.27 1.74 3.12
CA LYS A 305 -8.92 1.26 4.34
C LYS A 305 -8.86 2.29 5.47
N SER A 306 -7.71 2.95 5.67
CA SER A 306 -7.58 4.00 6.69
C SER A 306 -8.35 5.27 6.32
N GLY A 307 -8.39 5.65 5.03
CA GLY A 307 -9.15 6.81 4.55
C GLY A 307 -10.65 6.70 4.75
N HIS A 308 -11.23 5.49 4.67
CA HIS A 308 -12.66 5.27 4.94
C HIS A 308 -13.04 5.44 6.43
N GLN A 309 -12.08 5.46 7.36
CA GLN A 309 -12.35 5.71 8.77
C GLN A 309 -12.46 7.22 9.12
N GLY A 310 -12.06 8.12 8.22
CA GLY A 310 -12.05 9.57 8.44
C GLY A 310 -12.92 10.39 7.47
N ALA A 311 -13.68 9.75 6.58
CA ALA A 311 -14.54 10.47 5.63
C ALA A 311 -15.82 10.96 6.32
N ILE A 312 -16.00 12.29 6.38
CA ILE A 312 -17.27 12.92 6.73
C ILE A 312 -18.29 12.55 5.63
N PRO A 313 -19.48 12.02 5.98
CA PRO A 313 -20.48 11.66 4.97
C PRO A 313 -21.02 12.95 4.34
N GLY A 314 -20.76 13.14 3.04
CA GLY A 314 -21.30 14.30 2.31
C GLY A 314 -20.53 14.77 1.07
N ALA A 315 -19.34 14.24 0.76
CA ALA A 315 -18.68 14.55 -0.50
C ALA A 315 -19.22 13.65 -1.62
N ASP A 316 -19.77 14.28 -2.67
CA ASP A 316 -20.41 13.67 -3.85
C ASP A 316 -19.84 12.30 -4.26
N GLU A 317 -20.75 11.36 -4.50
CA GLU A 317 -20.51 10.05 -5.12
C GLU A 317 -20.06 10.20 -6.59
N VAL A 318 -18.91 10.82 -6.81
CA VAL A 318 -18.22 10.68 -8.09
C VAL A 318 -17.83 9.22 -8.21
N GLN A 319 -18.20 8.55 -9.30
CA GLN A 319 -17.79 7.18 -9.64
C GLN A 319 -16.26 7.09 -9.63
N ASN A 320 -15.71 6.82 -8.46
CA ASN A 320 -14.29 6.65 -8.26
C ASN A 320 -13.87 5.33 -8.87
N PHE A 321 -12.81 5.35 -9.67
CA PHE A 321 -12.16 4.15 -10.19
C PHE A 321 -11.89 3.18 -9.03
N ASP A 322 -12.51 2.01 -9.09
CA ASP A 322 -12.37 0.96 -8.10
C ASP A 322 -11.75 -0.26 -8.78
N LEU A 323 -10.54 -0.59 -8.37
CA LEU A 323 -9.76 -1.72 -8.87
C LEU A 323 -10.53 -3.05 -8.79
N ARG A 324 -11.45 -3.18 -7.84
CA ARG A 324 -12.26 -4.39 -7.66
C ARG A 324 -13.31 -4.58 -8.76
N ASN A 325 -13.59 -3.53 -9.54
CA ASN A 325 -14.43 -3.62 -10.73
C ASN A 325 -13.64 -4.07 -11.97
N VAL A 326 -12.31 -4.17 -11.88
CA VAL A 326 -11.45 -4.67 -12.96
C VAL A 326 -11.35 -6.19 -12.85
N THR A 327 -11.67 -6.90 -13.93
CA THR A 327 -11.65 -8.38 -13.97
C THR A 327 -10.24 -8.95 -13.82
N GLU A 328 -9.28 -8.32 -14.48
CA GLU A 328 -7.87 -8.67 -14.54
C GLU A 328 -7.21 -8.61 -13.15
N PHE A 329 -7.70 -7.73 -12.27
CA PHE A 329 -7.27 -7.66 -10.87
C PHE A 329 -7.52 -8.98 -10.14
N TRP A 330 -8.72 -9.55 -10.29
CA TRP A 330 -9.06 -10.83 -9.65
C TRP A 330 -8.28 -11.99 -10.25
N ASP A 331 -8.06 -11.97 -11.56
CA ASP A 331 -7.23 -12.96 -12.24
C ASP A 331 -5.79 -12.95 -11.71
N GLU A 332 -5.20 -11.77 -11.54
CA GLU A 332 -3.86 -11.64 -10.96
C GLU A 332 -3.81 -12.07 -9.50
N LEU A 333 -4.84 -11.79 -8.69
CA LEU A 333 -4.90 -12.33 -7.34
C LEU A 333 -4.93 -13.87 -7.33
N ARG A 334 -5.76 -14.50 -8.16
CA ARG A 334 -5.80 -15.98 -8.26
C ARG A 334 -4.45 -16.55 -8.67
N ARG A 335 -3.76 -15.94 -9.65
CA ARG A 335 -2.41 -16.34 -10.07
C ARG A 335 -1.38 -16.19 -8.93
N GLY A 336 -1.47 -15.12 -8.14
CA GLY A 336 -0.57 -14.88 -7.01
C GLY A 336 -0.74 -15.87 -5.86
N LEU A 337 -1.98 -16.30 -5.60
CA LEU A 337 -2.30 -17.26 -4.53
C LEU A 337 -1.79 -18.68 -4.81
N VAL A 338 -1.62 -19.06 -6.08
CA VAL A 338 -1.05 -20.36 -6.45
C VAL A 338 0.43 -20.26 -6.84
N ASP A 339 1.08 -19.12 -6.63
CA ASP A 339 2.50 -18.94 -6.97
C ASP A 339 3.38 -19.91 -6.18
N LYS A 340 4.51 -20.34 -6.76
CA LYS A 340 5.47 -21.22 -6.08
C LYS A 340 6.17 -20.50 -4.93
N ASP A 341 6.37 -19.20 -5.04
CA ASP A 341 7.01 -18.40 -4.00
C ASP A 341 6.03 -18.07 -2.86
N SER A 342 6.41 -18.42 -1.62
CA SER A 342 5.60 -18.14 -0.45
C SER A 342 5.40 -16.64 -0.17
N SER A 343 6.36 -15.80 -0.55
CA SER A 343 6.28 -14.34 -0.36
C SER A 343 5.21 -13.72 -1.25
N ILE A 344 5.16 -14.12 -2.53
CA ILE A 344 4.14 -13.70 -3.49
C ILE A 344 2.76 -14.16 -3.01
N ARG A 345 2.63 -15.43 -2.60
CA ARG A 345 1.36 -15.95 -2.05
C ARG A 345 0.86 -15.14 -0.86
N LYS A 346 1.74 -14.81 0.09
CA LYS A 346 1.40 -14.03 1.29
C LYS A 346 0.97 -12.61 0.93
N GLN A 347 1.67 -11.95 0.00
CA GLN A 347 1.32 -10.61 -0.44
C GLN A 347 0.00 -10.58 -1.21
N ALA A 348 -0.21 -11.49 -2.17
CA ALA A 348 -1.48 -11.61 -2.89
C ALA A 348 -2.65 -11.88 -1.94
N PHE A 349 -2.45 -12.75 -0.94
CA PHE A 349 -3.45 -13.04 0.08
C PHE A 349 -3.76 -11.82 0.97
N TYR A 350 -2.72 -11.07 1.36
CA TYR A 350 -2.90 -9.81 2.10
C TYR A 350 -3.71 -8.78 1.30
N VAL A 351 -3.40 -8.61 0.01
CA VAL A 351 -4.14 -7.71 -0.89
C VAL A 351 -5.60 -8.15 -0.99
N LEU A 352 -5.87 -9.44 -1.20
CA LEU A 352 -7.22 -9.99 -1.22
C LEU A 352 -7.97 -9.66 0.09
N LYS A 353 -7.42 -10.05 1.24
CA LYS A 353 -8.05 -9.84 2.56
C LYS A 353 -8.33 -8.36 2.83
N THR A 354 -7.38 -7.49 2.50
CA THR A 354 -7.53 -6.04 2.68
C THR A 354 -8.59 -5.46 1.75
N SER A 355 -8.60 -5.84 0.47
CA SER A 355 -9.58 -5.37 -0.52
C SER A 355 -11.03 -5.75 -0.17
N LEU A 356 -11.23 -6.95 0.40
CA LEU A 356 -12.53 -7.42 0.91
C LEU A 356 -12.96 -6.64 2.17
N SER A 357 -12.01 -6.34 3.06
CA SER A 357 -12.30 -5.69 4.35
C SER A 357 -12.76 -4.23 4.25
N ILE A 358 -12.52 -3.54 3.12
CA ILE A 358 -12.86 -2.12 2.94
C ILE A 358 -14.38 -1.89 2.87
N PHE A 359 -15.16 -2.90 2.47
CA PHE A 359 -16.63 -2.81 2.38
C PHE A 359 -17.38 -3.68 3.40
N SER A 360 -16.68 -4.54 4.13
CA SER A 360 -17.28 -5.55 4.99
C SER A 360 -16.61 -5.60 6.36
N PHE A 361 -16.73 -4.52 7.14
CA PHE A 361 -16.74 -4.54 8.62
C PHE A 361 -17.53 -3.31 9.13
N GLY A 362 -18.72 -3.10 8.59
CA GLY A 362 -19.68 -2.17 9.19
C GLY A 362 -20.14 -2.73 10.53
N ASN A 363 -19.65 -2.13 11.62
CA ASN A 363 -20.22 -2.10 12.97
C ASN A 363 -21.10 -3.30 13.39
N ASP A 364 -20.48 -4.44 13.72
CA ASP A 364 -20.99 -5.30 14.80
C ASP A 364 -20.15 -5.03 16.06
N GLY A 365 -20.44 -3.88 16.66
CA GLY A 365 -20.07 -3.65 18.05
C GLY A 365 -20.71 -4.75 18.89
N SER A 366 -19.88 -5.63 19.46
CA SER A 366 -20.23 -6.39 20.66
C SER A 366 -21.58 -7.13 20.65
N GLN A 367 -21.91 -7.90 19.62
CA GLN A 367 -22.88 -8.97 19.81
C GLN A 367 -22.16 -10.20 20.37
N ARG A 368 -21.90 -10.17 21.68
CA ARG A 368 -21.94 -11.39 22.46
C ARG A 368 -23.35 -11.95 22.27
N CYS A 369 -23.51 -12.95 21.41
CA CYS A 369 -24.79 -13.64 21.26
C CYS A 369 -25.19 -14.18 22.63
N SER A 370 -26.28 -13.59 23.14
CA SER A 370 -26.96 -13.92 24.37
C SER A 370 -27.17 -15.43 24.47
N GLY A 371 -26.76 -16.00 25.60
CA GLY A 371 -26.94 -17.41 25.91
C GLY A 371 -28.43 -17.78 25.91
N ARG A 372 -28.83 -18.59 24.95
CA ARG A 372 -30.05 -19.39 25.07
C ARG A 372 -29.87 -20.69 24.31
N SER A 373 -29.64 -21.78 25.06
CA SER A 373 -29.67 -23.15 24.54
C SER A 373 -31.01 -23.43 23.84
N PRO A 374 -31.00 -23.97 22.62
CA PRO A 374 -32.11 -24.74 22.08
C PRO A 374 -31.81 -26.24 22.20
N ALA A 375 -32.86 -27.00 22.45
CA ALA A 375 -32.84 -28.43 22.74
C ALA A 375 -32.23 -29.27 21.59
N ALA A 376 -31.55 -30.34 21.98
CA ALA A 376 -30.95 -31.33 21.10
C ALA A 376 -31.95 -31.87 20.07
N LEU A 377 -31.57 -31.80 18.78
CA LEU A 377 -32.16 -32.59 17.71
C LEU A 377 -31.33 -33.88 17.50
N PRO A 378 -31.97 -34.99 17.08
CA PRO A 378 -31.50 -36.35 17.30
C PRO A 378 -30.30 -36.69 16.41
N GLY A 379 -29.27 -37.27 17.04
CA GLY A 379 -28.06 -37.69 16.38
C GLY A 379 -28.34 -38.70 15.26
N GLN A 380 -27.79 -38.42 14.07
CA GLN A 380 -27.46 -39.49 13.14
C GLN A 380 -26.36 -40.33 13.77
N ASP A 381 -26.66 -41.61 13.98
CA ASP A 381 -25.73 -42.63 14.44
C ASP A 381 -24.48 -42.67 13.54
N LYS A 382 -23.38 -42.08 14.04
CA LYS A 382 -22.03 -42.35 13.57
C LYS A 382 -21.36 -43.26 14.58
N SER A 383 -20.92 -44.41 14.10
CA SER A 383 -20.12 -45.41 14.80
C SER A 383 -19.11 -44.81 15.78
N ASN A 384 -19.09 -45.32 17.01
CA ASN A 384 -18.17 -44.97 18.10
C ASN A 384 -16.71 -45.27 17.74
N ALA A 385 -16.07 -44.41 16.95
CA ALA A 385 -14.62 -44.32 16.89
C ALA A 385 -14.16 -43.40 18.02
N ALA A 386 -13.32 -43.90 18.91
CA ALA A 386 -12.80 -43.13 20.04
C ALA A 386 -11.95 -41.95 19.53
N VAL A 387 -12.54 -40.76 19.49
CA VAL A 387 -11.89 -39.50 19.07
C VAL A 387 -10.61 -39.30 19.86
N THR A 388 -9.48 -39.24 19.16
CA THR A 388 -8.15 -39.15 19.79
C THR A 388 -7.97 -37.82 20.51
N LYS A 389 -7.03 -37.73 21.48
CA LYS A 389 -6.73 -36.44 22.16
C LYS A 389 -6.28 -35.36 21.16
N LYS A 390 -5.54 -35.76 20.11
CA LYS A 390 -5.09 -34.89 19.01
C LYS A 390 -6.29 -34.33 18.24
N GLU A 391 -7.23 -35.18 17.87
CA GLU A 391 -8.44 -34.80 17.12
C GLU A 391 -9.38 -33.92 17.94
N ARG A 392 -9.52 -34.16 19.25
CA ARG A 392 -10.28 -33.26 20.15
C ARG A 392 -9.66 -31.88 20.25
N TRP A 393 -8.33 -31.79 20.31
CA TRP A 393 -7.63 -30.52 20.35
C TRP A 393 -7.76 -29.77 19.02
N ALA A 394 -7.56 -30.47 17.89
CA ALA A 394 -7.75 -29.90 16.56
C ALA A 394 -9.18 -29.38 16.34
N ASN A 395 -10.20 -30.13 16.80
CA ASN A 395 -11.59 -29.67 16.76
C ASN A 395 -11.85 -28.46 17.64
N LYS A 396 -11.16 -28.34 18.78
CA LYS A 396 -11.27 -27.17 19.67
C LYS A 396 -10.60 -25.93 19.07
N GLU A 397 -9.46 -26.11 18.41
CA GLU A 397 -8.76 -25.03 17.71
C GLU A 397 -9.54 -24.57 16.47
N ALA A 398 -10.06 -25.51 15.67
CA ALA A 398 -10.97 -25.22 14.56
C ALA A 398 -12.18 -24.39 15.01
N LYS A 399 -12.81 -24.77 16.14
CA LYS A 399 -13.90 -23.99 16.75
C LYS A 399 -13.48 -22.56 17.08
N SER A 400 -12.30 -22.35 17.65
CA SER A 400 -11.79 -21.01 17.98
C SER A 400 -11.47 -20.14 16.76
N LEU A 401 -11.29 -20.76 15.59
CA LEU A 401 -11.08 -20.08 14.30
C LEU A 401 -12.40 -19.80 13.56
N GLY A 402 -13.56 -20.01 14.19
CA GLY A 402 -14.87 -19.73 13.60
C GLY A 402 -15.46 -20.86 12.75
N VAL A 403 -14.84 -22.05 12.70
CA VAL A 403 -15.32 -23.21 11.91
C VAL A 403 -16.74 -23.66 12.32
N GLU A 404 -17.18 -23.38 13.55
CA GLU A 404 -18.53 -23.70 14.05
C GLU A 404 -19.49 -22.50 14.14
N GLU A 405 -19.01 -21.25 14.05
CA GLU A 405 -19.91 -20.08 14.01
C GLU A 405 -20.77 -20.09 12.74
N ILE A 406 -20.22 -20.65 11.65
CA ILE A 406 -20.89 -20.88 10.37
C ILE A 406 -21.93 -22.03 10.45
N LYS A 407 -21.89 -22.88 11.49
CA LYS A 407 -22.84 -23.98 11.70
C LYS A 407 -24.06 -23.60 12.53
N GLN A 408 -24.03 -22.50 13.28
CA GLN A 408 -25.11 -22.13 14.21
C GLN A 408 -26.22 -21.28 13.55
N SER A 409 -25.97 -20.73 12.36
CA SER A 409 -27.04 -20.29 11.48
C SER A 409 -27.53 -21.50 10.68
N ASP A 410 -28.80 -21.88 10.82
CA ASP A 410 -29.50 -22.82 9.91
C ASP A 410 -29.57 -22.30 8.45
N GLU A 411 -28.89 -21.19 8.14
CA GLU A 411 -28.70 -20.64 6.82
C GLU A 411 -27.38 -21.15 6.23
N GLN A 412 -27.49 -22.01 5.20
CA GLN A 412 -26.44 -22.24 4.20
C GLN A 412 -25.80 -20.89 3.83
N CYS A 413 -24.48 -20.82 3.57
CA CYS A 413 -23.77 -19.59 3.16
C CYS A 413 -24.62 -18.76 2.19
N SER A 414 -25.35 -17.78 2.74
CA SER A 414 -26.49 -17.15 2.06
C SER A 414 -26.02 -15.95 1.23
N SER A 415 -24.83 -15.42 1.56
CA SER A 415 -24.21 -14.29 0.91
C SER A 415 -22.83 -14.63 0.31
N GLY A 416 -22.42 -13.85 -0.70
CA GLY A 416 -21.04 -13.91 -1.21
C GLY A 416 -20.00 -13.54 -0.13
N GLN A 417 -20.37 -12.75 0.88
CA GLN A 417 -19.48 -12.40 1.99
C GLN A 417 -19.15 -13.61 2.87
N ASP A 418 -20.11 -14.46 3.16
CA ASP A 418 -19.87 -15.67 3.97
C ASP A 418 -19.01 -16.68 3.22
N ARG A 419 -19.22 -16.81 1.90
CA ARG A 419 -18.35 -17.61 1.03
C ARG A 419 -16.91 -17.09 1.04
N TRP A 420 -16.71 -15.76 1.02
CA TRP A 420 -15.38 -15.18 1.18
C TRP A 420 -14.75 -15.52 2.54
N LYS A 421 -15.50 -15.50 3.64
CA LYS A 421 -14.98 -15.90 4.96
C LYS A 421 -14.49 -17.35 4.95
N VAL A 422 -15.30 -18.27 4.39
CA VAL A 422 -14.90 -19.68 4.28
C VAL A 422 -13.68 -19.86 3.39
N PHE A 423 -13.62 -19.16 2.24
CA PHE A 423 -12.46 -19.20 1.35
C PHE A 423 -11.19 -18.73 2.05
N LEU A 424 -11.23 -17.58 2.74
CA LEU A 424 -10.08 -17.02 3.45
C LEU A 424 -9.58 -17.98 4.52
N LEU A 425 -10.49 -18.59 5.29
CA LEU A 425 -10.16 -19.59 6.31
C LEU A 425 -9.49 -20.83 5.69
N LEU A 426 -10.08 -21.41 4.64
CA LEU A 426 -9.51 -22.58 3.94
C LEU A 426 -8.14 -22.27 3.35
N TYR A 427 -7.93 -21.06 2.84
CA TYR A 427 -6.64 -20.67 2.29
C TYR A 427 -5.59 -20.47 3.39
N GLU A 428 -5.93 -19.79 4.49
CA GLU A 428 -5.04 -19.66 5.66
C GLU A 428 -4.67 -21.05 6.21
N MET A 429 -5.62 -21.98 6.25
CA MET A 429 -5.38 -23.37 6.65
C MET A 429 -4.31 -24.08 5.82
N LEU A 430 -4.30 -23.87 4.50
CA LEU A 430 -3.28 -24.44 3.61
C LEU A 430 -1.91 -23.75 3.73
N GLN A 431 -1.89 -22.50 4.19
CA GLN A 431 -0.72 -21.64 4.16
C GLN A 431 0.01 -21.54 5.50
N GLU A 432 -0.71 -21.43 6.62
CA GLU A 432 -0.14 -21.08 7.94
C GLU A 432 -0.38 -22.13 9.03
N PHE A 433 -1.41 -22.96 8.89
CA PHE A 433 -1.81 -23.89 9.94
C PHE A 433 -1.27 -25.31 9.76
N GLY A 434 -1.17 -26.04 10.87
CA GLY A 434 -0.70 -27.42 10.89
C GLY A 434 -1.69 -28.40 10.26
N THR A 435 -1.18 -29.58 9.87
CA THR A 435 -1.97 -30.62 9.19
C THR A 435 -3.23 -31.04 9.94
N HIS A 436 -3.20 -30.99 11.27
CA HIS A 436 -4.30 -31.35 12.15
C HIS A 436 -5.54 -30.46 11.96
N LEU A 437 -5.36 -29.17 11.62
CA LEU A 437 -6.48 -28.27 11.36
C LEU A 437 -7.11 -28.58 10.02
N VAL A 438 -6.30 -28.85 8.99
CA VAL A 438 -6.77 -29.29 7.67
C VAL A 438 -7.60 -30.56 7.80
N GLU A 439 -7.12 -31.55 8.55
CA GLU A 439 -7.85 -32.79 8.84
C GLU A 439 -9.21 -32.55 9.50
N ALA A 440 -9.28 -31.60 10.44
CA ALA A 440 -10.48 -31.34 11.23
C ALA A 440 -11.57 -30.56 10.49
N ALA A 441 -11.20 -29.65 9.59
CA ALA A 441 -12.15 -28.67 9.03
C ALA A 441 -12.28 -28.67 7.51
N TRP A 442 -11.30 -29.17 6.74
CA TRP A 442 -11.28 -29.03 5.28
C TRP A 442 -12.55 -29.55 4.59
N ALA A 443 -12.87 -30.84 4.77
CA ALA A 443 -13.97 -31.48 4.04
C ALA A 443 -15.31 -30.80 4.32
N HIS A 444 -15.54 -30.38 5.57
CA HIS A 444 -16.77 -29.71 5.95
C HIS A 444 -16.87 -28.30 5.36
N GLN A 445 -15.79 -27.52 5.40
CA GLN A 445 -15.76 -26.15 4.89
C GLN A 445 -15.80 -26.10 3.35
N VAL A 446 -15.19 -27.06 2.67
CA VAL A 446 -15.31 -27.22 1.21
C VAL A 446 -16.75 -27.55 0.82
N LEU A 447 -17.41 -28.45 1.57
CA LEU A 447 -18.82 -28.77 1.32
C LEU A 447 -19.72 -27.55 1.52
N LEU A 448 -19.47 -26.72 2.54
CA LEU A 448 -20.21 -25.48 2.77
C LEU A 448 -20.08 -24.50 1.59
N LEU A 449 -18.90 -24.34 1.01
CA LEU A 449 -18.72 -23.53 -0.20
C LEU A 449 -19.43 -24.16 -1.40
N PHE A 450 -19.29 -25.47 -1.58
CA PHE A 450 -19.78 -26.21 -2.73
C PHE A 450 -21.30 -26.34 -2.78
N GLU A 451 -21.95 -26.54 -1.63
CA GLU A 451 -23.40 -26.70 -1.49
C GLU A 451 -24.14 -25.37 -1.26
N SER A 452 -23.41 -24.26 -1.11
CA SER A 452 -24.03 -22.95 -1.00
C SER A 452 -24.80 -22.62 -2.29
N THR A 453 -26.12 -22.44 -2.16
CA THR A 453 -26.99 -22.07 -3.28
C THR A 453 -26.72 -20.61 -3.67
N PRO A 454 -26.30 -20.34 -4.92
CA PRO A 454 -26.27 -18.97 -5.42
C PRO A 454 -27.70 -18.42 -5.42
N GLN A 455 -27.92 -17.24 -4.84
CA GLN A 455 -29.24 -16.60 -4.87
C GLN A 455 -29.57 -16.22 -6.32
N SER A 456 -30.67 -16.75 -6.86
CA SER A 456 -31.13 -16.49 -8.23
C SER A 456 -31.66 -15.07 -8.44
N ASP A 457 -32.00 -14.36 -7.37
CA ASP A 457 -32.84 -13.16 -7.43
C ASP A 457 -32.09 -11.87 -7.82
N TYR A 458 -30.78 -11.94 -8.03
CA TYR A 458 -30.00 -10.77 -8.47
C TYR A 458 -29.95 -10.59 -10.01
N LEU A 459 -30.53 -11.52 -10.78
CA LEU A 459 -30.47 -11.52 -12.26
C LEU A 459 -31.07 -10.28 -12.96
N ASN A 460 -31.70 -9.35 -12.22
CA ASN A 460 -32.39 -8.18 -12.78
C ASN A 460 -31.69 -6.81 -12.57
N HIS A 461 -30.48 -6.75 -12.01
CA HIS A 461 -29.74 -5.49 -11.94
C HIS A 461 -28.62 -5.44 -12.98
N ILE A 462 -28.79 -4.59 -13.98
CA ILE A 462 -27.89 -4.30 -15.12
C ILE A 462 -26.53 -3.67 -14.67
N SER A 463 -26.13 -3.82 -13.41
CA SER A 463 -24.96 -3.17 -12.81
C SER A 463 -24.11 -4.10 -11.93
N TYR A 464 -23.96 -5.38 -12.30
CA TYR A 464 -23.06 -6.29 -11.59
C TYR A 464 -21.61 -5.83 -11.70
N ARG A 465 -21.14 -5.12 -10.67
CA ARG A 465 -19.73 -4.80 -10.44
C ARG A 465 -18.93 -6.10 -10.34
N ALA A 466 -17.75 -6.17 -10.97
CA ALA A 466 -16.95 -7.40 -11.07
C ALA A 466 -16.60 -8.04 -9.70
N PHE A 467 -16.57 -7.23 -8.63
CA PHE A 467 -16.45 -7.65 -7.24
C PHE A 467 -17.58 -8.57 -6.77
N HIS A 468 -18.84 -8.18 -7.00
CA HIS A 468 -20.02 -8.94 -6.58
C HIS A 468 -20.09 -10.30 -7.29
N ALA A 469 -19.73 -10.33 -8.57
CA ALA A 469 -19.75 -11.56 -9.37
C ALA A 469 -18.78 -12.66 -8.88
N GLN A 470 -17.72 -12.32 -8.12
CA GLN A 470 -16.65 -13.27 -7.76
C GLN A 470 -17.13 -14.47 -6.91
N MET A 471 -18.04 -14.25 -5.96
CA MET A 471 -18.57 -15.31 -5.07
C MET A 471 -20.10 -15.37 -5.07
N GLU A 472 -20.76 -14.67 -6.00
CA GLU A 472 -22.22 -14.73 -6.15
C GLU A 472 -22.66 -15.64 -7.29
N SER A 473 -21.76 -15.96 -8.24
CA SER A 473 -22.02 -16.87 -9.35
C SER A 473 -21.40 -18.25 -9.12
N VAL A 474 -22.01 -19.31 -9.67
CA VAL A 474 -21.45 -20.68 -9.64
C VAL A 474 -20.07 -20.71 -10.29
N GLU A 475 -19.90 -20.02 -11.43
CA GLU A 475 -18.62 -19.93 -12.14
C GLU A 475 -17.56 -19.23 -11.29
N GLY A 476 -17.90 -18.12 -10.63
CA GLY A 476 -17.02 -17.42 -9.70
C GLY A 476 -16.57 -18.33 -8.56
N ILE A 477 -17.50 -19.05 -7.92
CA ILE A 477 -17.20 -20.01 -6.85
C ILE A 477 -16.18 -21.04 -7.34
N PHE A 478 -16.38 -21.65 -8.52
CA PHE A 478 -15.43 -22.62 -9.06
C PHE A 478 -14.07 -21.99 -9.40
N ASN A 479 -14.04 -20.78 -9.95
CA ASN A 479 -12.78 -20.06 -10.19
C ASN A 479 -11.94 -19.92 -8.92
N TRP A 480 -12.57 -19.64 -7.77
CA TRP A 480 -11.87 -19.55 -6.48
C TRP A 480 -11.61 -20.91 -5.84
N MET A 481 -12.51 -21.89 -5.96
CA MET A 481 -12.25 -23.25 -5.48
C MET A 481 -11.04 -23.89 -6.16
N THR A 482 -10.81 -23.63 -7.45
CA THR A 482 -9.60 -24.13 -8.12
C THR A 482 -8.30 -23.61 -7.53
N VAL A 483 -8.29 -22.39 -6.96
CA VAL A 483 -7.13 -21.86 -6.22
C VAL A 483 -6.86 -22.70 -4.97
N LEU A 484 -7.89 -23.05 -4.22
CA LEU A 484 -7.78 -23.89 -3.02
C LEU A 484 -7.29 -25.30 -3.38
N TRP A 485 -7.87 -25.92 -4.41
CA TRP A 485 -7.45 -27.24 -4.86
C TRP A 485 -6.03 -27.25 -5.42
N GLU A 486 -5.66 -26.30 -6.29
CA GLU A 486 -4.30 -26.22 -6.83
C GLU A 486 -3.27 -26.03 -5.71
N ARG A 487 -3.55 -25.13 -4.75
CA ARG A 487 -2.68 -24.92 -3.59
C ARG A 487 -2.57 -26.17 -2.72
N GLY A 488 -3.69 -26.86 -2.51
CA GLY A 488 -3.74 -28.08 -1.72
C GLY A 488 -3.06 -29.27 -2.39
N PHE A 489 -3.16 -29.44 -3.70
CA PHE A 489 -2.48 -30.49 -4.47
C PHE A 489 -0.95 -30.28 -4.54
N THR A 490 -0.50 -29.04 -4.35
CA THR A 490 0.92 -28.65 -4.40
C THR A 490 1.52 -28.35 -3.02
N GLN A 491 0.84 -28.74 -1.94
CA GLN A 491 1.34 -28.55 -0.57
C GLN A 491 2.59 -29.42 -0.32
N ASP A 492 3.59 -28.89 0.37
CA ASP A 492 4.84 -29.59 0.69
C ASP A 492 4.63 -30.86 1.55
N ASN A 493 3.55 -30.89 2.33
CA ASN A 493 3.12 -31.95 3.23
C ASN A 493 2.26 -32.98 2.47
N PRO A 494 2.73 -34.23 2.36
CA PRO A 494 2.01 -35.31 1.68
C PRO A 494 0.61 -35.61 2.20
N GLN A 495 0.40 -35.52 3.51
CA GLN A 495 -0.89 -35.84 4.12
C GLN A 495 -1.96 -34.84 3.71
N VAL A 496 -1.61 -33.55 3.68
CA VAL A 496 -2.51 -32.48 3.22
C VAL A 496 -2.85 -32.66 1.75
N ARG A 497 -1.87 -32.97 0.90
CA ARG A 497 -2.11 -33.25 -0.52
C ARG A 497 -3.09 -34.39 -0.74
N CYS A 498 -2.88 -35.52 -0.08
CA CYS A 498 -3.80 -36.67 -0.14
C CYS A 498 -5.21 -36.26 0.28
N LEU A 499 -5.36 -35.59 1.42
CA LEU A 499 -6.66 -35.22 1.97
C LEU A 499 -7.43 -34.29 1.01
N VAL A 500 -6.76 -33.27 0.47
CA VAL A 500 -7.36 -32.33 -0.48
C VAL A 500 -7.77 -33.05 -1.77
N MET A 501 -6.91 -33.90 -2.33
CA MET A 501 -7.24 -34.67 -3.54
C MET A 501 -8.41 -35.61 -3.30
N GLN A 502 -8.41 -36.35 -2.19
CA GLN A 502 -9.48 -37.28 -1.85
C GLN A 502 -10.80 -36.54 -1.64
N SER A 503 -10.76 -35.39 -0.97
CA SER A 503 -11.91 -34.49 -0.86
C SER A 503 -12.46 -34.00 -2.21
N PHE A 504 -11.65 -33.88 -3.26
CA PHE A 504 -12.12 -33.56 -4.61
C PHE A 504 -12.70 -34.78 -5.33
N LEU A 505 -12.05 -35.94 -5.20
CA LEU A 505 -12.47 -37.19 -5.86
C LEU A 505 -13.75 -37.79 -5.25
N ASP A 506 -14.00 -37.53 -3.96
CA ASP A 506 -15.19 -37.99 -3.24
C ASP A 506 -16.43 -37.14 -3.55
N ILE A 507 -16.30 -36.03 -4.28
CA ILE A 507 -17.45 -35.22 -4.71
C ILE A 507 -18.34 -36.06 -5.64
N GLU A 508 -19.62 -36.18 -5.28
CA GLU A 508 -20.62 -36.89 -6.08
C GLU A 508 -21.13 -36.00 -7.23
N TRP A 509 -20.28 -35.74 -8.22
CA TRP A 509 -20.53 -34.84 -9.35
C TRP A 509 -21.86 -35.09 -10.10
N GLU A 510 -22.36 -36.32 -10.09
CA GLU A 510 -23.63 -36.72 -10.69
C GLU A 510 -24.85 -36.05 -10.03
N ARG A 511 -24.76 -35.76 -8.73
CA ARG A 511 -25.82 -35.08 -7.97
C ARG A 511 -25.95 -33.61 -8.36
N TYR A 512 -24.84 -33.00 -8.78
CA TYR A 512 -24.74 -31.55 -9.04
C TYR A 512 -24.68 -31.29 -10.55
N LYS A 513 -25.81 -31.55 -11.24
CA LYS A 513 -25.94 -31.44 -12.70
C LYS A 513 -25.36 -30.13 -13.23
N GLY A 514 -24.32 -30.21 -14.05
CA GLY A 514 -23.71 -29.04 -14.69
C GLY A 514 -22.46 -28.49 -13.99
N TYR A 515 -22.20 -28.87 -12.74
CA TYR A 515 -21.14 -28.27 -11.92
C TYR A 515 -19.75 -28.72 -12.36
N ALA A 516 -19.58 -29.99 -12.74
CA ALA A 516 -18.30 -30.48 -13.26
C ALA A 516 -17.84 -29.62 -14.45
N GLN A 517 -18.76 -29.23 -15.34
CA GLN A 517 -18.43 -28.42 -16.52
C GLN A 517 -18.09 -26.95 -16.20
N MET A 518 -18.40 -26.46 -15.00
CA MET A 518 -18.01 -25.12 -14.53
C MET A 518 -16.57 -25.08 -14.02
N VAL A 519 -15.94 -26.24 -13.82
CA VAL A 519 -14.53 -26.29 -13.42
C VAL A 519 -13.65 -25.77 -14.57
N PRO A 520 -12.82 -24.74 -14.35
CA PRO A 520 -11.96 -24.16 -15.37
C PRO A 520 -11.09 -25.19 -16.09
N ARG A 521 -11.11 -25.14 -17.42
CA ARG A 521 -10.31 -26.06 -18.28
C ARG A 521 -8.81 -26.01 -17.95
N GLY A 522 -8.29 -24.82 -17.63
CA GLY A 522 -6.88 -24.65 -17.25
C GLY A 522 -6.49 -25.43 -15.99
N PHE A 523 -7.39 -25.50 -15.00
CA PHE A 523 -7.21 -26.30 -13.80
C PHE A 523 -7.21 -27.80 -14.12
N VAL A 524 -8.20 -28.25 -14.91
CA VAL A 524 -8.36 -29.66 -15.30
C VAL A 524 -7.14 -30.16 -16.07
N LEU A 525 -6.69 -29.41 -17.09
CA LEU A 525 -5.57 -29.82 -17.95
C LEU A 525 -4.19 -29.61 -17.32
N GLY A 526 -4.10 -28.90 -16.19
CA GLY A 526 -2.84 -28.55 -15.55
C GLY A 526 -2.73 -29.10 -14.13
N PRO A 527 -3.11 -28.32 -13.10
CA PRO A 527 -3.07 -28.72 -11.70
C PRO A 527 -3.66 -30.10 -11.39
N LEU A 528 -4.86 -30.43 -11.89
CA LEU A 528 -5.52 -31.69 -11.58
C LEU A 528 -4.74 -32.88 -12.13
N ILE A 529 -4.38 -32.87 -13.42
CA ILE A 529 -3.58 -33.94 -14.04
C ILE A 529 -2.22 -34.09 -13.34
N ARG A 530 -1.57 -32.97 -12.97
CA ARG A 530 -0.31 -33.01 -12.22
C ARG A 530 -0.47 -33.65 -10.83
N GLY A 531 -1.55 -33.32 -10.13
CA GLY A 531 -1.87 -33.92 -8.83
C GLY A 531 -2.15 -35.41 -8.93
N LEU A 532 -2.93 -35.85 -9.93
CA LEU A 532 -3.21 -37.28 -10.16
C LEU A 532 -1.96 -38.08 -10.53
N ASN A 533 -1.00 -37.47 -11.23
CA ASN A 533 0.27 -38.09 -11.59
C ASN A 533 1.33 -38.05 -10.48
N ASP A 534 1.00 -37.55 -9.29
CA ASP A 534 1.94 -37.54 -8.17
C ASP A 534 2.08 -38.94 -7.57
N VAL A 535 3.17 -39.62 -7.96
CA VAL A 535 3.52 -41.00 -7.55
C VAL A 535 3.69 -41.19 -6.05
N VAL A 536 3.91 -40.12 -5.28
CA VAL A 536 4.04 -40.22 -3.82
C VAL A 536 2.66 -40.44 -3.17
N HIS A 537 1.58 -40.01 -3.81
CA HIS A 537 0.22 -39.97 -3.23
C HIS A 537 -0.75 -40.90 -3.96
N HIS A 538 -0.55 -41.07 -5.27
CA HIS A 538 -1.44 -41.80 -6.15
C HIS A 538 -0.68 -42.83 -6.97
N LYS A 539 -0.06 -43.79 -6.28
CA LYS A 539 0.60 -44.97 -6.88
C LYS A 539 -0.34 -45.77 -7.79
N ASP A 540 -1.64 -45.57 -7.62
CA ASP A 540 -2.67 -46.21 -8.43
C ASP A 540 -2.70 -45.67 -9.87
N PHE A 541 -2.19 -44.46 -10.12
CA PHE A 541 -2.16 -43.87 -11.45
C PHE A 541 -0.82 -44.16 -12.16
N GLY A 542 -0.88 -44.40 -13.47
CA GLY A 542 0.30 -44.64 -14.31
C GLY A 542 0.67 -46.13 -14.48
N VAL A 543 1.86 -46.37 -15.03
CA VAL A 543 2.33 -47.73 -15.38
C VAL A 543 2.61 -48.53 -14.10
N GLY A 544 1.80 -49.58 -13.87
CA GLY A 544 1.84 -50.39 -12.63
C GLY A 544 0.80 -50.01 -11.58
N GLY A 545 -0.09 -49.08 -11.90
CA GLY A 545 -1.17 -48.63 -11.04
C GLY A 545 -2.34 -49.61 -10.87
N VAL A 546 -3.14 -49.44 -9.80
CA VAL A 546 -4.29 -50.28 -9.46
C VAL A 546 -5.57 -49.64 -10.00
N TYR A 547 -5.91 -49.96 -11.25
CA TYR A 547 -7.06 -49.40 -11.99
C TYR A 547 -8.45 -49.55 -11.33
N ASN A 548 -8.58 -50.43 -10.32
CA ASN A 548 -9.82 -50.63 -9.57
C ASN A 548 -9.90 -49.83 -8.27
N SER A 549 -8.92 -48.97 -7.98
CA SER A 549 -8.91 -48.19 -6.73
C SER A 549 -10.01 -47.13 -6.70
N GLU A 550 -10.44 -46.75 -5.48
CA GLU A 550 -11.44 -45.70 -5.29
C GLU A 550 -11.00 -44.35 -5.86
N ALA A 551 -9.70 -44.05 -5.86
CA ALA A 551 -9.17 -42.82 -6.42
C ALA A 551 -9.37 -42.75 -7.94
N ILE A 552 -9.17 -43.86 -8.65
CA ILE A 552 -9.38 -43.94 -10.10
C ILE A 552 -10.87 -43.86 -10.43
N LYS A 553 -11.73 -44.56 -9.69
CA LYS A 553 -13.18 -44.44 -9.86
C LYS A 553 -13.69 -43.02 -9.59
N GLY A 554 -13.13 -42.34 -8.60
CA GLY A 554 -13.44 -40.92 -8.32
C GLY A 554 -13.05 -40.01 -9.49
N ALA A 555 -11.84 -40.21 -10.02
CA ALA A 555 -11.36 -39.45 -11.17
C ALA A 555 -12.18 -39.74 -12.44
N GLU A 556 -12.50 -41.02 -12.70
CA GLU A 556 -13.38 -41.46 -13.79
C GLU A 556 -14.75 -40.77 -13.70
N ARG A 557 -15.37 -40.75 -12.51
CA ARG A 557 -16.64 -40.05 -12.27
C ARG A 557 -16.55 -38.57 -12.61
N PHE A 558 -15.50 -37.87 -12.18
CA PHE A 558 -15.29 -36.47 -12.52
C PHE A 558 -15.14 -36.27 -14.05
N PHE A 559 -14.20 -36.97 -14.69
CA PHE A 559 -13.92 -36.79 -16.11
C PHE A 559 -15.09 -37.18 -17.01
N SER A 560 -15.84 -38.23 -16.67
CA SER A 560 -17.05 -38.64 -17.41
C SER A 560 -18.12 -37.55 -17.35
N ASN A 561 -18.33 -36.95 -16.17
CA ASN A 561 -19.25 -35.83 -16.01
C ASN A 561 -18.74 -34.58 -16.74
N TYR A 562 -17.45 -34.23 -16.59
CA TYR A 562 -16.82 -33.10 -17.27
C TYR A 562 -16.98 -33.18 -18.79
N ALA A 563 -16.71 -34.35 -19.37
CA ALA A 563 -16.73 -34.58 -20.81
C ALA A 563 -18.13 -34.65 -21.43
N ARG A 564 -19.19 -34.84 -20.64
CA ARG A 564 -20.57 -35.03 -21.14
C ARG A 564 -21.11 -33.90 -22.03
N LYS A 565 -20.57 -32.68 -21.93
CA LYS A 565 -20.88 -31.55 -22.83
C LYS A 565 -19.86 -31.32 -23.94
N LEU A 566 -18.64 -31.87 -23.83
CA LEU A 566 -17.61 -31.78 -24.88
C LEU A 566 -17.97 -32.66 -26.09
N THR A 567 -18.76 -33.71 -25.87
CA THR A 567 -19.27 -34.63 -26.90
C THR A 567 -20.54 -34.14 -27.60
N ILE A 568 -21.15 -33.04 -27.14
CA ILE A 568 -22.26 -32.37 -27.83
C ILE A 568 -21.65 -31.22 -28.64
N ARG A 569 -21.15 -31.53 -29.83
CA ARG A 569 -20.82 -30.55 -30.87
C ARG A 569 -21.59 -30.88 -32.13
#